data_AF-A0A840UB05-F1
#
_entry.id   AF-A0A840UB05-F1
#
_cell.length_a   1.000
_cell.length_b   1.000
_cell.length_c   1.000
_cell.angle_alpha   90.00
_cell.angle_beta   90.00
_cell.angle_gamma   90.00
#
_symmetry.space_group_name_H-M   'P 1'
#
loop_
_entity.id
_entity.type
_entity.pdbx_description
1 polymer ?
#
loop_
_entity_poly.entity_id
_entity_poly.type
_entity_poly.pdbx_seq_one_letter_code
_entity_poly.pdbx_strand_id
1 'polypeptide(L)'
;MKRANNIGFKMTYQEREELKRFAAYGQCLHETVTMIAHWMRQDKPVPFSDYASNWAAAEQRKDVSAMREQWPLKGPRRIADNCSDWDSFNDPGYIRR
;
A
#
# COMPACT_ATOMS: atom_id res chain seq x y z
N MET A 1 -10.74 -0.20 -33.56
CA MET A 1 -10.31 -0.69 -32.22
C MET A 1 -10.10 0.51 -31.30
N LYS A 2 -10.90 0.65 -30.23
CA LYS A 2 -10.60 1.63 -29.17
C LYS A 2 -9.47 1.05 -28.31
N ARG A 3 -8.35 1.77 -28.16
CA ARG A 3 -7.33 1.41 -27.15
C ARG A 3 -8.01 1.45 -25.79
N ALA A 4 -8.07 0.32 -25.09
CA ALA A 4 -8.40 0.33 -23.67
C ALA A 4 -7.32 1.17 -22.98
N ASN A 5 -7.72 2.31 -22.41
CA ASN A 5 -6.87 3.00 -21.44
C ASN A 5 -6.71 2.04 -20.27
N ASN A 6 -5.62 1.29 -20.25
CA ASN A 6 -5.28 0.41 -19.15
C ASN A 6 -4.85 1.31 -17.98
N ILE A 7 -5.82 1.78 -17.19
CA ILE A 7 -5.58 2.48 -15.93
C ILE A 7 -5.19 1.40 -14.90
N GLY A 8 -4.14 0.64 -15.21
CA GLY A 8 -3.67 -0.47 -14.38
C GLY A 8 -2.84 0.02 -13.21
N PHE A 9 -2.58 -0.88 -12.26
CA PHE A 9 -1.64 -0.67 -11.16
C PHE A 9 -0.28 -0.25 -11.70
N LYS A 10 0.04 1.05 -11.60
CA LYS A 10 1.26 1.62 -12.14
C LYS A 10 1.88 2.57 -11.14
N MET A 11 3.14 2.28 -10.80
CA MET A 11 3.98 3.22 -10.06
C MET A 11 4.47 4.35 -10.98
N THR A 12 4.53 5.54 -10.42
CA THR A 12 5.28 6.68 -10.93
C THR A 12 6.79 6.37 -10.94
N TYR A 13 7.56 7.24 -11.59
CA TYR A 13 9.02 7.14 -11.55
C TYR A 13 9.55 7.24 -10.12
N GLN A 14 9.03 8.21 -9.35
CA GLN A 14 9.49 8.45 -7.99
C GLN A 14 9.21 7.25 -7.07
N GLU A 15 8.02 6.66 -7.11
CA GLU A 15 7.68 5.48 -6.30
C GLU A 15 8.61 4.29 -6.62
N ARG A 16 9.03 4.12 -7.88
CA ARG A 16 10.01 3.10 -8.25
C ARG A 16 11.39 3.38 -7.65
N GLU A 17 11.83 4.63 -7.64
CA GLU A 17 13.12 4.99 -7.02
C GLU A 17 13.10 4.80 -5.50
N GLU A 18 11.98 5.08 -4.84
CA GLU A 18 11.79 4.83 -3.41
C GLU A 18 11.84 3.32 -3.10
N LEU A 19 11.18 2.50 -3.90
CA LEU A 19 11.26 1.03 -3.77
C LEU A 19 12.66 0.47 -3.98
N LYS A 20 13.42 1.00 -4.93
CA LYS A 20 14.82 0.60 -5.14
C LYS A 20 15.68 0.87 -3.91
N ARG A 21 15.41 1.95 -3.17
CA ARG A 21 16.14 2.25 -1.92
C ARG A 21 15.87 1.18 -0.87
N PHE A 22 14.61 0.77 -0.66
CA PHE A 22 14.29 -0.33 0.25
C PHE A 22 15.02 -1.62 -0.11
N ALA A 23 15.03 -1.98 -1.40
CA ALA A 23 15.76 -3.14 -1.89
C ALA A 23 17.28 -3.04 -1.67
N ALA A 24 17.87 -1.85 -1.85
CA ALA A 24 19.30 -1.64 -1.69
C ALA A 24 19.77 -1.68 -0.23
N TYR A 25 18.97 -1.18 0.71
CA TYR A 25 19.31 -1.16 2.13
C TYR A 25 18.82 -2.39 2.90
N GLY A 26 18.00 -3.25 2.28
CA GLY A 26 17.44 -4.45 2.90
C GLY A 26 16.36 -4.18 3.97
N GLN A 27 15.95 -2.93 4.17
CA GLN A 27 14.99 -2.53 5.20
C GLN A 27 13.56 -2.91 4.78
N CYS A 28 12.83 -3.58 5.68
CA CYS A 28 11.42 -3.94 5.50
C CYS A 28 11.12 -4.62 4.15
N LEU A 29 12.07 -5.38 3.58
CA LEU A 29 11.95 -5.92 2.22
C LEU A 29 10.80 -6.92 2.12
N HIS A 30 10.68 -7.81 3.11
CA HIS A 30 9.60 -8.80 3.17
C HIS A 30 8.22 -8.12 3.27
N GLU A 31 8.11 -7.10 4.11
CA GLU A 31 6.91 -6.29 4.32
C GLU A 31 6.56 -5.49 3.06
N THR A 32 7.57 -4.95 2.38
CA THR A 32 7.40 -4.20 1.12
C THR A 32 6.87 -5.10 0.01
N VAL A 33 7.44 -6.30 -0.15
CA VAL A 33 6.96 -7.29 -1.13
C VAL A 33 5.53 -7.72 -0.81
N THR A 34 5.23 -7.98 0.47
CA THR A 34 3.89 -8.33 0.94
C THR A 34 2.89 -7.21 0.62
N MET A 35 3.23 -5.97 0.95
CA MET A 35 2.42 -4.79 0.65
C MET A 35 2.13 -4.67 -0.86
N ILE A 36 3.15 -4.84 -1.71
CA ILE A 36 2.98 -4.80 -3.18
C ILE A 36 2.03 -5.91 -3.65
N ALA A 37 2.19 -7.13 -3.14
CA ALA A 37 1.31 -8.24 -3.50
C ALA A 37 -0.15 -7.95 -3.13
N HIS A 38 -0.40 -7.41 -1.94
CA HIS A 38 -1.75 -7.01 -1.54
C HIS A 38 -2.28 -5.83 -2.36
N TRP A 39 -1.43 -4.84 -2.70
CA TRP A 39 -1.80 -3.73 -3.57
C TRP A 39 -2.25 -4.22 -4.96
N MET A 40 -1.53 -5.18 -5.54
CA MET A 40 -1.86 -5.75 -6.86
C MET A 40 -3.11 -6.62 -6.84
N ARG A 41 -3.55 -7.10 -5.67
CA ARG A 41 -4.78 -7.90 -5.49
C ARG A 41 -6.05 -7.04 -5.47
N GLN A 42 -5.96 -5.73 -5.30
CA GLN A 42 -7.15 -4.89 -5.11
C GLN A 42 -8.08 -4.91 -6.34
N ASP A 43 -9.39 -4.88 -6.11
CA ASP A 43 -10.39 -4.90 -7.20
C ASP A 43 -10.45 -3.59 -7.98
N LYS A 44 -9.99 -2.49 -7.37
CA LYS A 44 -9.98 -1.15 -7.97
C LYS A 44 -8.55 -0.66 -8.10
N PRO A 45 -8.24 0.10 -9.17
CA PRO A 45 -6.95 0.78 -9.28
C PRO A 45 -6.80 1.80 -8.14
N VAL A 46 -5.84 1.57 -7.25
CA VAL A 46 -5.45 2.49 -6.18
C VAL A 46 -4.04 2.99 -6.47
N PRO A 47 -3.74 4.30 -6.36
CA PRO A 47 -2.37 4.79 -6.44
C PRO A 47 -1.46 4.09 -5.43
N PHE A 48 -0.23 3.76 -5.84
CA PHE A 48 0.68 2.97 -5.01
C PHE A 48 0.99 3.67 -3.68
N SER A 49 1.37 4.95 -3.71
CA SER A 49 1.67 5.73 -2.50
C SER A 49 0.48 5.82 -1.54
N ASP A 50 -0.74 5.91 -2.07
CA ASP A 50 -1.97 5.99 -1.28
C ASP A 50 -2.23 4.65 -0.58
N TYR A 51 -2.07 3.55 -1.32
CA TYR A 51 -2.16 2.22 -0.74
C TYR A 51 -1.07 1.98 0.31
N ALA A 52 0.19 2.29 -0.03
CA ALA A 52 1.35 2.04 0.83
C ALA A 52 1.25 2.79 2.16
N SER A 53 0.85 4.06 2.11
CA SER A 53 0.68 4.87 3.32
C SER A 53 -0.46 4.37 4.22
N ASN A 54 -1.56 3.92 3.63
CA ASN A 54 -2.66 3.31 4.38
C ASN A 54 -2.29 1.95 4.96
N TRP A 55 -1.55 1.13 4.20
CA TRP A 55 -1.09 -0.18 4.65
C TRP A 55 -0.10 -0.03 5.82
N ALA A 56 0.87 0.88 5.71
CA ALA A 56 1.84 1.13 6.78
C ALA A 56 1.20 1.71 8.06
N ALA A 57 0.12 2.49 7.91
CA ALA A 57 -0.68 2.98 9.03
C ALA A 57 -1.57 1.88 9.66
N ALA A 58 -1.93 0.86 8.89
CA ALA A 58 -2.78 -0.25 9.32
C ALA A 58 -2.03 -1.43 9.91
N GLU A 59 -0.81 -1.66 9.46
CA GLU A 59 0.05 -2.71 9.96
C GLU A 59 0.60 -2.31 11.34
N GLN A 60 0.21 -3.01 12.40
CA GLN A 60 0.66 -2.71 13.76
C GLN A 60 1.98 -3.40 14.13
N ARG A 61 2.52 -4.26 13.27
CA ARG A 61 3.86 -4.82 13.46
C ARG A 61 4.91 -3.70 13.60
N LYS A 62 5.91 -3.95 14.44
CA LYS A 62 6.99 -2.98 14.71
C LYS A 62 7.88 -2.74 13.48
N ASP A 63 7.96 -3.71 12.57
CA ASP A 63 8.92 -3.75 11.46
C ASP A 63 8.43 -3.08 10.16
N VAL A 64 7.60 -2.03 10.29
CA VAL A 64 7.16 -1.21 9.13
C VAL A 64 7.45 0.28 9.34
N SER A 65 8.31 0.63 10.32
CA SER A 65 8.64 2.03 10.64
C SER A 65 9.23 2.77 9.44
N ALA A 66 10.19 2.19 8.74
CA ALA A 66 10.81 2.80 7.56
C ALA A 66 9.78 3.06 6.44
N MET A 67 8.77 2.18 6.30
CA MET A 67 7.68 2.38 5.35
C MET A 67 6.75 3.54 5.77
N ARG A 68 6.46 3.69 7.08
CA ARG A 68 5.67 4.83 7.59
C ARG A 68 6.37 6.17 7.38
N GLU A 69 7.69 6.20 7.48
CA GLU A 69 8.50 7.39 7.21
C GLU A 69 8.53 7.73 5.72
N GLN A 70 8.68 6.73 4.85
CA GLN A 70 8.72 6.94 3.40
C GLN A 70 7.36 7.29 2.79
N TRP A 71 6.29 6.64 3.26
CA TRP A 71 4.91 6.88 2.83
C TRP A 71 4.03 7.23 4.04
N PRO A 72 4.15 8.44 4.59
CA PRO A 72 3.30 8.86 5.70
C PRO A 72 1.85 8.97 5.23
N LEU A 73 0.92 8.55 6.08
CA LEU A 73 -0.51 8.67 5.79
C LEU A 73 -0.89 10.14 5.64
N LYS A 74 -1.44 10.48 4.47
CA LYS A 74 -1.99 11.80 4.17
C LYS A 74 -3.48 11.66 3.90
N GLY A 75 -4.29 12.30 4.74
CA GLY A 75 -5.75 12.29 4.59
C GLY A 75 -6.42 11.13 5.32
N PRO A 76 -7.65 10.77 4.92
CA PRO A 76 -8.47 9.81 5.65
C PRO A 76 -7.90 8.40 5.54
N ARG A 77 -7.97 7.66 6.64
CA ARG A 77 -7.59 6.25 6.69
C ARG A 77 -8.61 5.40 5.93
N ARG A 78 -8.11 4.47 5.11
CA ARG A 78 -8.89 3.58 4.23
C ARG A 78 -8.73 2.10 4.57
N ILE A 79 -7.63 1.70 5.20
CA ILE A 79 -7.37 0.32 5.60
C ILE A 79 -7.47 0.19 7.14
N ALA A 80 -8.29 -0.75 7.62
CA ALA A 80 -8.47 -1.06 9.04
C ALA A 80 -7.22 -1.72 9.65
N ASP A 81 -7.09 -1.71 10.98
CA ASP A 81 -5.96 -2.34 11.67
C ASP A 81 -5.82 -3.81 11.26
N ASN A 82 -4.60 -4.25 10.97
CA ASN A 82 -4.25 -5.62 10.56
C ASN A 82 -5.02 -6.13 9.31
N CYS A 83 -5.59 -5.23 8.51
CA CYS A 83 -6.25 -5.53 7.25
C CYS A 83 -5.38 -5.14 6.05
N SER A 84 -5.77 -5.58 4.86
CA SER A 84 -5.07 -5.28 3.60
C SER A 84 -5.99 -4.90 2.44
N ASP A 85 -7.30 -5.02 2.61
CA ASP A 85 -8.24 -4.64 1.57
C ASP A 85 -8.53 -3.14 1.65
N TRP A 86 -8.52 -2.48 0.49
CA TRP A 86 -8.81 -1.06 0.38
C TRP A 86 -10.27 -0.79 0.79
N ASP A 87 -10.49 0.36 1.44
CA ASP A 87 -11.77 0.76 2.05
C ASP A 87 -12.29 -0.13 3.20
N SER A 88 -11.52 -1.13 3.65
CA SER A 88 -11.88 -1.97 4.82
C SER A 88 -12.14 -1.17 6.10
N PHE A 89 -11.58 0.03 6.23
CA PHE A 89 -11.87 0.94 7.36
C PHE A 89 -13.33 1.41 7.40
N ASN A 90 -13.99 1.49 6.25
CA ASN A 90 -15.38 1.94 6.14
C ASN A 90 -16.37 0.77 6.02
N ASP A 91 -15.88 -0.48 6.01
CA ASP A 91 -16.72 -1.67 5.95
C ASP A 91 -17.00 -2.21 7.37
N PRO A 92 -18.25 -2.18 7.85
CA PRO A 92 -18.65 -2.71 9.16
C PRO A 92 -18.30 -4.20 9.37
N GLY A 93 -18.09 -4.96 8.28
CA GLY A 93 -17.75 -6.37 8.32
C GLY A 93 -16.31 -6.66 8.78
N TYR A 94 -15.38 -5.70 8.65
CA TYR A 94 -13.96 -5.87 8.98
C TYR A 94 -13.60 -5.42 10.41
N ILE A 95 -14.35 -4.48 10.99
CA ILE A 95 -14.07 -3.91 12.33
C ILE A 95 -14.44 -4.88 13.47
N ARG A 96 -15.11 -6.00 13.17
CA ARG A 96 -15.68 -6.94 14.17
C ARG A 96 -15.00 -8.33 14.24
N ARG A 97 -13.79 -8.50 13.70
CA ARG A 97 -13.04 -9.77 13.80
C ARG A 97 -11.79 -9.62 14.64
#